data_AF-A0A519KX94-F1
#
_entry.id   AF-A0A519KX94-F1
#
_cell.length_a   1.000
_cell.length_b   1.000
_cell.length_c   1.000
_cell.angle_alpha   90.00
_cell.angle_beta   90.00
_cell.angle_gamma   90.00
#
_symmetry.space_group_name_H-M   'P 1'
#
loop_
_entity.id
_entity.type
_entity.pdbx_description
1 polymer ?
#
loop_
_entity_poly.entity_id
_entity_poly.type
_entity_poly.pdbx_seq_one_letter_code
_entity_poly.pdbx_strand_id
1 'polypeptide(L)'
;ATAFELLHRPDLAERLDASGVELQHAIQKIAVPESQADGKPVHDLVRHYRKLADATIERLVMAGRKNRFPSLEHHDLADLAHRLQGQTERAFIMGGVVASALIGLKDGRARLDRLMDLVDRAPPEGPSRAMVLVPVEQILCEMLGSRGGLADILGPSLDQGAAMAAVVRMVAPREVGLLVRQDPRMAMQVPAVEGPAARLGARIEIAEFPLLSAALARMVLRELMSPRRLRPNDAASEIDILRALATSLTATAGRLLTLEEVQTAFNERSKALVTADFVAAYVKTCSTVLCEAEALTRLCENVTGVANKRSAARWLSACVGSLRFETEMRQAGGQTAAQKLGVLATLQRAVRACGLSDKDEGDITAAVGKVGGTIESEARIVALLARSPAPPAQKLAVLLRMAAGETAPLGPAADRAKAEAIKLFRAPEARAALAAQPEALAPLKTLMKAAGLAA
;
A
#
# COMPACT_ATOMS: atom_id res chain seq x y z
N ALA A 1 -3.15 29.57 -5.85
CA ALA A 1 -4.52 29.83 -5.37
C ALA A 1 -5.41 28.71 -5.85
N THR A 2 -6.44 28.35 -5.09
CA THR A 2 -7.40 27.31 -5.46
C THR A 2 -8.51 27.88 -6.36
N ALA A 3 -9.34 27.01 -6.95
CA ALA A 3 -10.48 27.44 -7.76
C ALA A 3 -11.53 28.16 -6.89
N PHE A 4 -11.75 27.68 -5.67
CA PHE A 4 -12.60 28.34 -4.69
C PHE A 4 -12.13 29.77 -4.38
N GLU A 5 -10.82 29.96 -4.15
CA GLU A 5 -10.26 31.29 -3.94
C GLU A 5 -10.50 32.20 -5.14
N LEU A 6 -10.32 31.70 -6.37
CA LEU A 6 -10.57 32.47 -7.58
C LEU A 6 -12.02 32.99 -7.68
N LEU A 7 -12.99 32.22 -7.17
CA LEU A 7 -14.41 32.56 -7.16
C LEU A 7 -14.85 33.46 -5.99
N HIS A 8 -13.97 33.70 -5.02
CA HIS A 8 -14.31 34.43 -3.79
C HIS A 8 -13.33 35.56 -3.43
N ARG A 9 -12.24 35.73 -4.18
CA ARG A 9 -11.25 36.78 -3.97
C ARG A 9 -11.26 37.83 -5.10
N PRO A 10 -11.62 39.09 -4.79
CA PRO A 10 -11.59 40.19 -5.76
C PRO A 10 -10.21 40.39 -6.40
N ASP A 11 -9.13 40.30 -5.62
CA ASP A 11 -7.77 40.52 -6.11
C ASP A 11 -7.32 39.47 -7.14
N LEU A 12 -7.79 38.23 -7.02
CA LEU A 12 -7.52 37.18 -8.01
C LEU A 12 -8.39 37.34 -9.26
N ALA A 13 -9.63 37.79 -9.11
CA ALA A 13 -10.53 38.03 -10.22
C ALA A 13 -10.08 39.21 -11.09
N GLU A 14 -9.61 40.32 -10.48
CA GLU A 14 -9.02 41.44 -11.23
C GLU A 14 -7.78 41.01 -12.01
N ARG A 15 -6.93 40.15 -11.42
CA ARG A 15 -5.78 39.58 -12.11
C ARG A 15 -6.18 38.66 -13.26
N LEU A 16 -7.23 37.85 -13.08
CA LEU A 16 -7.74 36.97 -14.13
C LEU A 16 -8.31 37.78 -15.30
N ASP A 17 -9.04 38.86 -15.01
CA ASP A 17 -9.59 39.76 -16.03
C ASP A 17 -8.48 40.47 -16.82
N ALA A 18 -7.43 40.91 -16.13
CA ALA A 18 -6.24 41.47 -16.76
C ALA A 18 -5.48 40.47 -17.65
N SER A 19 -5.59 39.16 -17.36
CA SER A 19 -5.00 38.05 -18.13
C SER A 19 -5.78 37.69 -19.41
N GLY A 20 -6.53 38.63 -20.02
CA GLY A 20 -7.59 38.39 -21.02
C GLY A 20 -7.33 37.35 -22.13
N VAL A 21 -6.09 37.20 -22.63
CA VAL A 21 -5.72 36.16 -23.62
C VAL A 21 -5.69 34.76 -22.98
N GLU A 22 -5.12 34.62 -21.78
CA GLU A 22 -5.06 33.35 -21.06
C GLU A 22 -6.46 32.87 -20.67
N LEU A 23 -7.33 33.79 -20.25
CA LEU A 23 -8.74 33.49 -19.95
C LEU A 23 -9.48 32.99 -21.20
N GLN A 24 -9.25 33.63 -22.35
CA GLN A 24 -9.84 33.20 -23.62
C GLN A 24 -9.36 31.78 -24.01
N HIS A 25 -8.08 31.49 -23.86
CA HIS A 25 -7.52 30.17 -24.11
C HIS A 25 -8.09 29.11 -23.14
N ALA A 26 -8.27 29.45 -21.86
CA ALA A 26 -8.89 28.56 -20.88
C ALA A 26 -10.33 28.22 -21.25
N ILE A 27 -11.12 29.21 -21.69
CA ILE A 27 -12.50 29.00 -22.18
C ILE A 27 -12.51 28.05 -23.38
N GLN A 28 -11.63 28.26 -24.36
CA GLN A 28 -11.54 27.40 -25.55
C GLN A 28 -11.20 25.96 -25.21
N LYS A 29 -10.33 25.72 -24.22
CA LYS A 29 -9.97 24.37 -23.77
C LYS A 29 -11.15 23.57 -23.21
N ILE A 30 -12.20 24.24 -22.74
CA ILE A 30 -13.43 23.61 -22.25
C ILE A 30 -14.48 23.52 -23.37
N ALA A 31 -14.68 24.63 -24.09
CA ALA A 31 -15.71 24.74 -25.12
C ALA A 31 -15.48 23.80 -26.33
N VAL A 32 -14.23 23.57 -26.74
CA VAL A 32 -13.91 22.74 -27.91
C VAL A 32 -14.23 21.25 -27.66
N PRO A 33 -13.75 20.62 -26.57
CA PRO A 33 -14.14 19.23 -26.27
C PRO A 33 -15.64 19.04 -26.06
N GLU A 34 -16.32 19.99 -25.40
CA GLU A 34 -17.77 19.89 -25.18
C GLU A 34 -18.55 20.03 -26.48
N SER A 35 -18.14 20.93 -27.38
CA SER A 35 -18.72 21.02 -28.72
C SER A 35 -18.60 19.70 -29.48
N GLN A 36 -17.46 19.02 -29.36
CA GLN A 36 -17.22 17.73 -30.01
C GLN A 36 -18.07 16.60 -29.41
N ALA A 37 -18.34 16.64 -28.10
CA ALA A 37 -19.15 15.64 -27.40
C ALA A 37 -20.66 15.84 -27.64
N ASP A 38 -21.14 17.08 -27.57
CA ASP A 38 -22.56 17.42 -27.59
C ASP A 38 -23.07 17.88 -28.96
N GLY A 39 -22.19 18.08 -29.94
CA GLY A 39 -22.53 18.57 -31.28
C GLY A 39 -22.98 20.04 -31.33
N LYS A 40 -22.85 20.79 -30.24
CA LYS A 40 -23.18 22.23 -30.17
C LYS A 40 -22.11 23.06 -30.90
N PRO A 41 -22.45 24.21 -31.52
CA PRO A 41 -21.44 25.08 -32.15
C PRO A 41 -20.41 25.61 -31.13
N VAL A 42 -19.11 25.40 -31.39
CA VAL A 42 -18.00 25.88 -30.53
C VAL A 42 -18.14 27.37 -30.22
N HIS A 43 -18.48 28.18 -31.23
CA HIS A 43 -18.59 29.62 -31.09
C HIS A 43 -19.64 30.03 -30.05
N ASP A 44 -20.77 29.32 -30.00
CA ASP A 44 -21.85 29.62 -29.05
C ASP A 44 -21.45 29.23 -27.62
N LEU A 45 -20.75 28.10 -27.45
CA LEU A 45 -20.19 27.70 -26.16
C LEU A 45 -19.13 28.68 -25.66
N VAL A 46 -18.21 29.11 -26.53
CA VAL A 46 -17.18 30.11 -26.18
C VAL A 46 -17.85 31.42 -25.74
N ARG A 47 -18.86 31.90 -26.47
CA ARG A 47 -19.61 33.11 -26.11
C ARG A 47 -20.35 32.95 -24.79
N HIS A 48 -20.96 31.79 -24.56
CA HIS A 48 -21.67 31.48 -23.32
C HIS A 48 -20.73 31.52 -22.11
N TYR A 49 -19.63 30.76 -22.17
CA TYR A 49 -18.64 30.72 -21.09
C TYR A 49 -17.97 32.06 -20.85
N ARG A 50 -17.70 32.83 -21.91
CA ARG A 50 -17.17 34.19 -21.78
C ARG A 50 -18.13 35.09 -21.00
N LYS A 51 -19.41 35.10 -21.39
CA LYS A 51 -20.44 35.90 -20.70
C LYS A 51 -20.57 35.50 -19.23
N LEU A 52 -20.49 34.20 -18.92
CA LEU A 52 -20.55 33.70 -17.54
C LEU A 52 -19.32 34.14 -16.72
N ALA A 53 -18.12 34.05 -17.31
CA ALA A 53 -16.88 34.48 -16.67
C ALA A 53 -16.90 35.98 -16.39
N ASP A 54 -17.22 36.81 -17.39
CA ASP A 54 -17.27 38.27 -17.26
C ASP A 54 -18.27 38.69 -16.17
N ALA A 55 -19.48 38.12 -16.18
CA ALA A 55 -20.51 38.40 -15.15
C ALA A 55 -20.07 37.99 -13.73
N THR A 56 -19.33 36.89 -13.60
CA THR A 56 -18.84 36.40 -12.31
C THR A 56 -17.72 37.30 -11.79
N ILE A 57 -16.78 37.68 -12.65
CA ILE A 57 -15.70 38.63 -12.33
C ILE A 57 -16.30 39.96 -11.90
N GLU A 58 -17.23 40.53 -12.68
CA GLU A 58 -17.86 41.81 -12.36
C GLU A 58 -18.56 41.79 -11.00
N ARG A 59 -19.34 40.74 -10.71
CA ARG A 59 -20.00 40.56 -9.41
C ARG A 59 -19.00 40.54 -8.26
N LEU A 60 -17.87 39.84 -8.42
CA LEU A 60 -16.87 39.66 -7.38
C LEU A 60 -16.07 40.95 -7.14
N VAL A 61 -15.65 41.63 -8.21
CA VAL A 61 -14.99 42.95 -8.14
C VAL A 61 -15.90 43.98 -7.47
N MET A 62 -17.19 44.02 -7.85
CA MET A 62 -18.15 44.93 -7.23
C MET A 62 -18.42 44.59 -5.76
N ALA A 63 -18.41 43.31 -5.39
CA ALA A 63 -18.51 42.89 -3.98
C ALA A 63 -17.30 43.35 -3.16
N GLY A 64 -16.09 43.25 -3.73
CA GLY A 64 -14.85 43.77 -3.13
C GLY A 64 -14.90 45.28 -2.93
N ARG A 65 -15.26 46.05 -3.97
CA ARG A 65 -15.39 47.53 -3.90
C ARG A 65 -16.42 47.99 -2.87
N LYS A 66 -17.48 47.21 -2.67
CA LYS A 66 -18.53 47.47 -1.66
C LYS A 66 -18.16 46.97 -0.26
N ASN A 67 -16.92 46.47 -0.05
CA ASN A 67 -16.45 45.88 1.21
C ASN A 67 -17.41 44.83 1.78
N ARG A 68 -17.99 44.00 0.91
CA ARG A 68 -18.95 42.96 1.30
C ARG A 68 -18.34 41.79 2.05
N PHE A 69 -17.01 41.69 2.09
CA PHE A 69 -16.25 40.67 2.80
C PHE A 69 -15.57 41.29 4.02
N PRO A 70 -16.14 41.17 5.23
CA PRO A 70 -15.56 41.74 6.44
C PRO A 70 -14.17 41.16 6.75
N SER A 71 -13.24 42.02 7.20
CA SER A 71 -11.91 41.58 7.67
C SER A 71 -12.01 40.92 9.05
N LEU A 72 -11.27 39.82 9.23
CA LEU A 72 -11.18 39.07 10.49
C LEU A 72 -10.17 39.67 11.50
N GLU A 73 -9.49 40.76 11.17
CA GLU A 73 -8.57 41.45 12.08
C GLU A 73 -9.30 42.13 13.26
N HIS A 74 -10.53 42.57 13.03
CA HIS A 74 -11.33 43.32 14.02
C HIS A 74 -12.68 42.67 14.34
N HIS A 75 -12.97 41.52 13.74
CA HIS A 75 -14.23 40.82 13.91
C HIS A 75 -14.01 39.41 14.42
N ASP A 76 -14.88 38.98 15.33
CA ASP A 76 -14.95 37.57 15.67
C ASP A 76 -15.70 36.77 14.60
N LEU A 77 -15.16 35.58 14.28
CA LEU A 77 -15.68 34.74 13.21
C LEU A 77 -17.02 34.11 13.61
N ALA A 78 -17.19 33.76 14.88
CA ALA A 78 -18.43 33.18 15.36
C ALA A 78 -19.57 34.20 15.33
N ASP A 79 -19.33 35.42 15.83
CA ASP A 79 -20.28 36.53 15.74
C ASP A 79 -20.70 36.83 14.31
N LEU A 80 -19.73 36.85 13.37
CA LEU A 80 -20.02 37.07 11.97
C LEU A 80 -20.89 35.95 11.38
N ALA A 81 -20.60 34.69 11.69
CA ALA A 81 -21.38 33.55 11.22
C ALA A 81 -22.83 33.60 11.73
N HIS A 82 -23.05 34.01 12.99
CA HIS A 82 -24.38 34.21 13.55
C HIS A 82 -25.14 35.36 12.88
N ARG A 83 -24.49 36.51 12.61
CA ARG A 83 -25.12 37.66 11.94
C ARG A 83 -25.52 37.38 10.49
N LEU A 84 -24.75 36.53 9.81
CA LEU A 84 -25.04 36.15 8.42
C LEU A 84 -26.15 35.09 8.31
N GLN A 85 -26.58 34.50 9.42
CA GLN A 85 -27.66 33.53 9.43
C GLN A 85 -28.96 34.18 8.91
N GLY A 86 -29.66 33.49 8.02
CA GLY A 86 -30.90 33.99 7.38
C GLY A 86 -30.69 34.93 6.18
N GLN A 87 -29.47 35.39 5.90
CA GLN A 87 -29.22 36.24 4.72
C GLN A 87 -29.15 35.40 3.41
N THR A 88 -29.59 35.98 2.30
CA THR A 88 -29.71 35.31 0.98
C THR A 88 -28.36 34.96 0.35
N GLU A 89 -27.29 35.73 0.62
CA GLU A 89 -25.95 35.51 0.06
C GLU A 89 -24.89 35.12 1.10
N ARG A 90 -25.33 34.58 2.25
CA ARG A 90 -24.44 34.24 3.37
C ARG A 90 -23.26 33.34 3.01
N ALA A 91 -23.47 32.36 2.12
CA ALA A 91 -22.43 31.43 1.68
C ALA A 91 -21.36 32.15 0.83
N PHE A 92 -21.79 33.06 -0.06
CA PHE A 92 -20.88 33.87 -0.87
C PHE A 92 -20.05 34.82 0.00
N ILE A 93 -20.69 35.49 0.96
CA ILE A 93 -20.01 36.39 1.90
C ILE A 93 -19.00 35.62 2.76
N MET A 94 -19.41 34.52 3.39
CA MET A 94 -18.52 33.72 4.23
C MET A 94 -17.39 33.09 3.42
N GLY A 95 -17.66 32.62 2.19
CA GLY A 95 -16.64 32.13 1.27
C GLY A 95 -15.57 33.19 0.98
N GLY A 96 -15.98 34.44 0.75
CA GLY A 96 -15.07 35.58 0.58
C GLY A 96 -14.25 35.89 1.83
N VAL A 97 -14.85 35.81 3.02
CA VAL A 97 -14.16 36.01 4.31
C VAL A 97 -13.09 34.93 4.54
N VAL A 98 -13.43 33.66 4.36
CA VAL A 98 -12.51 32.53 4.51
C VAL A 98 -11.38 32.61 3.47
N ALA A 99 -11.71 32.89 2.20
CA ALA A 99 -10.70 33.01 1.15
C ALA A 99 -9.77 34.22 1.36
N SER A 100 -10.30 35.33 1.88
CA SER A 100 -9.50 36.52 2.20
C SER A 100 -8.52 36.27 3.34
N ALA A 101 -8.83 35.37 4.26
CA ALA A 101 -7.92 34.98 5.34
C ALA A 101 -6.63 34.29 4.85
N LEU A 102 -6.58 33.86 3.57
CA LEU A 102 -5.44 33.22 2.92
C LEU A 102 -4.61 34.18 2.04
N ILE A 103 -4.94 35.46 2.02
CA ILE A 103 -4.17 36.47 1.29
C ILE A 103 -2.73 36.51 1.82
N GLY A 104 -1.75 36.57 0.91
CA GLY A 104 -0.32 36.61 1.24
C GLY A 104 0.33 35.26 1.57
N LEU A 105 -0.45 34.22 1.87
CA LEU A 105 0.08 32.89 2.20
C LEU A 105 0.39 32.08 0.93
N LYS A 106 1.69 31.84 0.69
CA LYS A 106 2.18 31.04 -0.45
C LYS A 106 2.43 29.57 -0.08
N ASP A 107 2.79 29.30 1.17
CA ASP A 107 3.16 27.96 1.64
C ASP A 107 1.92 27.11 1.97
N GLY A 108 1.92 25.85 1.54
CA GLY A 108 0.79 24.93 1.73
C GLY A 108 0.50 24.61 3.20
N ARG A 109 1.55 24.44 4.03
CA ARG A 109 1.39 24.19 5.47
C ARG A 109 0.86 25.42 6.19
N ALA A 110 1.39 26.61 5.91
CA ALA A 110 0.91 27.86 6.49
C ALA A 110 -0.57 28.12 6.14
N ARG A 111 -0.97 27.81 4.91
CA ARG A 111 -2.37 27.89 4.48
C ARG A 111 -3.26 26.89 5.22
N LEU A 112 -2.81 25.65 5.38
CA LEU A 112 -3.54 24.64 6.15
C LEU A 112 -3.68 25.05 7.62
N ASP A 113 -2.60 25.54 8.23
CA ASP A 113 -2.61 26.02 9.61
C ASP A 113 -3.61 27.15 9.80
N ARG A 114 -3.61 28.12 8.87
CA ARG A 114 -4.56 29.22 8.88
C ARG A 114 -6.01 28.75 8.77
N LEU A 115 -6.28 27.73 7.94
CA LEU A 115 -7.62 27.13 7.85
C LEU A 115 -8.02 26.42 9.14
N MET A 116 -7.09 25.73 9.82
CA MET A 116 -7.36 25.11 11.11
C MET A 116 -7.64 26.15 12.20
N ASP A 117 -6.98 27.31 12.17
CA ASP A 117 -7.29 28.41 13.09
C ASP A 117 -8.69 28.98 12.87
N LEU A 118 -9.17 29.02 11.63
CA LEU A 118 -10.56 29.43 11.34
C LEU A 118 -11.57 28.41 11.88
N VAL A 119 -11.24 27.11 11.81
CA VAL A 119 -12.08 26.03 12.35
C VAL A 119 -12.16 26.09 13.87
N ASP A 120 -11.05 26.41 14.53
CA ASP A 120 -10.98 26.58 15.98
C ASP A 120 -11.76 27.82 16.46
N ARG A 121 -11.82 28.87 15.63
CA ARG A 121 -12.61 30.10 15.88
C ARG A 121 -14.07 30.01 15.42
N ALA A 122 -14.47 28.93 14.77
CA ALA A 122 -15.84 28.77 14.29
C ALA A 122 -16.81 28.48 15.44
N PRO A 123 -18.11 28.81 15.31
CA PRO A 123 -19.13 28.46 16.32
C PRO A 123 -19.07 26.97 16.69
N PRO A 124 -19.41 26.58 17.93
CA PRO A 124 -19.21 25.20 18.40
C PRO A 124 -20.08 24.19 17.66
N GLU A 125 -21.32 24.53 17.30
CA GLU A 125 -22.26 23.63 16.62
C GLU A 125 -23.28 24.39 15.75
N GLY A 126 -24.04 23.64 14.94
CA GLY A 126 -25.21 24.14 14.23
C GLY A 126 -24.95 24.80 12.87
N PRO A 127 -25.98 25.44 12.27
CA PRO A 127 -25.90 26.00 10.92
C PRO A 127 -24.82 27.07 10.74
N SER A 128 -24.52 27.85 11.78
CA SER A 128 -23.46 28.87 11.76
C SER A 128 -22.07 28.25 11.70
N ARG A 129 -21.85 27.10 12.37
CA ARG A 129 -20.59 26.34 12.23
C ARG A 129 -20.42 25.84 10.81
N ALA A 130 -21.47 25.22 10.24
CA ALA A 130 -21.45 24.71 8.88
C ALA A 130 -21.14 25.81 7.85
N MET A 131 -21.59 27.05 8.09
CA MET A 131 -21.29 28.21 7.23
C MET A 131 -19.79 28.46 7.10
N VAL A 132 -19.01 28.20 8.13
CA VAL A 132 -17.54 28.32 8.13
C VAL A 132 -16.88 27.05 7.59
N LEU A 133 -17.31 25.87 8.05
CA LEU A 133 -16.68 24.60 7.69
C LEU A 133 -16.82 24.27 6.20
N VAL A 134 -17.96 24.58 5.56
CA VAL A 134 -18.17 24.24 4.14
C VAL A 134 -17.17 24.94 3.21
N PRO A 135 -16.95 26.27 3.28
CA PRO A 135 -15.88 26.93 2.54
C PRO A 135 -14.49 26.38 2.84
N VAL A 136 -14.19 26.11 4.12
CA VAL A 136 -12.90 25.55 4.54
C VAL A 136 -12.70 24.18 3.89
N GLU A 137 -13.69 23.29 3.97
CA GLU A 137 -13.64 21.95 3.42
C GLU A 137 -13.44 21.97 1.90
N GLN A 138 -14.11 22.88 1.19
CA GLN A 138 -13.95 23.03 -0.25
C GLN A 138 -12.51 23.42 -0.62
N ILE A 139 -11.91 24.37 0.09
CA ILE A 139 -10.51 24.76 -0.11
C ILE A 139 -9.58 23.58 0.22
N LEU A 140 -9.83 22.85 1.30
CA LEU A 140 -9.05 21.68 1.68
C LEU A 140 -9.11 20.59 0.61
N CYS A 141 -10.29 20.33 0.03
CA CYS A 141 -10.47 19.38 -1.06
C CYS A 141 -9.62 19.76 -2.29
N GLU A 142 -9.54 21.04 -2.62
CA GLU A 142 -8.75 21.53 -3.76
C GLU A 142 -7.24 21.51 -3.46
N MET A 143 -6.83 21.87 -2.24
CA MET A 143 -5.42 21.84 -1.82
C MET A 143 -4.90 20.40 -1.79
N LEU A 144 -5.60 19.48 -1.11
CA LEU A 144 -5.17 18.10 -0.92
C LEU A 144 -5.57 17.17 -2.08
N GLY A 145 -6.43 17.62 -2.99
CA GLY A 145 -6.84 16.86 -4.18
C GLY A 145 -5.77 16.84 -5.29
N SER A 146 -4.76 17.71 -5.20
CA SER A 146 -3.65 17.77 -6.15
C SER A 146 -2.37 17.18 -5.56
N ARG A 147 -1.55 16.53 -6.40
CA ARG A 147 -0.24 15.99 -5.96
C ARG A 147 0.70 17.09 -5.45
N GLY A 148 0.71 18.25 -6.10
CA GLY A 148 1.53 19.39 -5.69
C GLY A 148 1.14 19.89 -4.30
N GLY A 149 -0.17 20.11 -4.06
CA GLY A 149 -0.62 20.57 -2.75
C GLY A 149 -0.42 19.56 -1.63
N LEU A 150 -0.51 18.26 -1.90
CA LEU A 150 -0.13 17.22 -0.93
C LEU A 150 1.35 17.29 -0.57
N ALA A 151 2.24 17.47 -1.55
CA ALA A 151 3.67 17.60 -1.30
C ALA A 151 4.01 18.86 -0.50
N ASP A 152 3.33 19.98 -0.78
CA ASP A 152 3.50 21.22 -0.03
C ASP A 152 3.08 21.07 1.44
N ILE A 153 2.05 20.27 1.72
CA ILE A 153 1.53 20.07 3.08
C ILE A 153 2.31 19.00 3.84
N LEU A 154 2.54 17.84 3.23
CA LEU A 154 3.16 16.69 3.90
C LEU A 154 4.69 16.76 3.88
N GLY A 155 5.26 17.48 2.91
CA GLY A 155 6.69 17.68 2.72
C GLY A 155 7.18 17.07 1.39
N PRO A 156 8.14 17.71 0.70
CA PRO A 156 8.57 17.33 -0.64
C PRO A 156 9.44 16.05 -0.68
N SER A 157 9.91 15.57 0.47
CA SER A 157 10.78 14.39 0.58
C SER A 157 10.03 13.06 0.51
N LEU A 158 8.70 13.08 0.52
CA LEU A 158 7.90 11.87 0.47
C LEU A 158 7.72 11.42 -0.98
N ASP A 159 8.14 10.19 -1.27
CA ASP A 159 7.69 9.51 -2.48
C ASP A 159 6.17 9.23 -2.43
N GLN A 160 5.65 8.76 -3.56
CA GLN A 160 4.23 8.50 -3.74
C GLN A 160 3.69 7.50 -2.70
N GLY A 161 4.44 6.45 -2.37
CA GLY A 161 4.04 5.45 -1.38
C GLY A 161 3.90 6.05 0.02
N ALA A 162 4.93 6.77 0.46
CA ALA A 162 4.95 7.42 1.77
C ALA A 162 3.88 8.52 1.89
N ALA A 163 3.67 9.31 0.82
CA ALA A 163 2.63 10.33 0.78
C ALA A 163 1.22 9.71 0.93
N MET A 164 0.93 8.60 0.24
CA MET A 164 -0.35 7.90 0.42
C MET A 164 -0.50 7.34 1.84
N ALA A 165 0.56 6.75 2.41
CA ALA A 165 0.52 6.23 3.77
C ALA A 165 0.28 7.34 4.80
N ALA A 166 0.86 8.53 4.58
CA ALA A 166 0.59 9.72 5.37
C ALA A 166 -0.87 10.16 5.27
N VAL A 167 -1.45 10.17 4.05
CA VAL A 167 -2.86 10.49 3.84
C VAL A 167 -3.77 9.49 4.55
N VAL A 168 -3.51 8.18 4.43
CA VAL A 168 -4.30 7.15 5.14
C VAL A 168 -4.23 7.35 6.66
N ARG A 169 -3.04 7.66 7.20
CA ARG A 169 -2.87 8.00 8.61
C ARG A 169 -3.60 9.28 9.02
N MET A 170 -3.65 10.27 8.15
CA MET A 170 -4.38 11.52 8.40
C MET A 170 -5.90 11.30 8.42
N VAL A 171 -6.43 10.48 7.52
CA VAL A 171 -7.89 10.23 7.43
C VAL A 171 -8.37 9.24 8.50
N ALA A 172 -7.52 8.29 8.90
CA ALA A 172 -7.84 7.28 9.92
C ALA A 172 -6.75 7.20 11.01
N PRO A 173 -6.58 8.27 11.81
CA PRO A 173 -5.47 8.38 12.76
C PRO A 173 -5.53 7.33 13.87
N ARG A 174 -6.73 6.96 14.33
CA ARG A 174 -6.92 5.96 15.39
C ARG A 174 -6.59 4.55 14.92
N GLU A 175 -7.15 4.12 13.80
CA GLU A 175 -6.97 2.79 13.24
C GLU A 175 -5.49 2.56 12.92
N VAL A 176 -4.85 3.50 12.22
CA VAL A 176 -3.43 3.44 11.90
C VAL A 176 -2.56 3.53 13.17
N GLY A 177 -2.95 4.35 14.15
CA GLY A 177 -2.27 4.44 15.43
C GLY A 177 -2.27 3.11 16.20
N LEU A 178 -3.38 2.36 16.17
CA LEU A 178 -3.45 1.03 16.77
C LEU A 178 -2.56 0.02 16.05
N LEU A 179 -2.55 0.04 14.72
CA LEU A 179 -1.68 -0.82 13.91
C LEU A 179 -0.19 -0.57 14.20
N VAL A 180 0.22 0.69 14.29
CA VAL A 180 1.61 1.05 14.62
C VAL A 180 2.01 0.60 16.03
N ARG A 181 1.07 0.60 16.99
CA ARG A 181 1.33 0.07 18.35
C ARG A 181 1.47 -1.46 18.35
N GLN A 182 0.74 -2.16 17.49
CA GLN A 182 0.81 -3.63 17.37
C GLN A 182 2.07 -4.09 16.63
N ASP A 183 2.44 -3.39 15.55
CA ASP A 183 3.65 -3.66 14.79
C ASP A 183 4.47 -2.36 14.61
N PRO A 184 5.53 -2.16 15.43
CA PRO A 184 6.41 -1.01 15.31
C PRO A 184 7.08 -0.87 13.94
N ARG A 185 7.20 -1.95 13.15
CA ARG A 185 7.77 -1.87 11.79
C ARG A 185 6.88 -1.06 10.87
N MET A 186 5.58 -0.97 11.13
CA MET A 186 4.68 -0.09 10.38
C MET A 186 5.06 1.38 10.52
N ALA A 187 5.67 1.80 11.63
CA ALA A 187 6.14 3.18 11.79
C ALA A 187 7.22 3.57 10.77
N MET A 188 7.99 2.60 10.27
CA MET A 188 9.01 2.85 9.24
C MET A 188 8.40 3.09 7.86
N GLN A 189 7.22 2.53 7.60
CA GLN A 189 6.54 2.63 6.32
C GLN A 189 5.50 3.76 6.30
N VAL A 190 4.83 4.00 7.43
CA VAL A 190 3.78 5.00 7.57
C VAL A 190 4.33 6.22 8.31
N PRO A 191 4.72 7.28 7.58
CA PRO A 191 5.35 8.45 8.19
C PRO A 191 4.43 9.11 9.22
N ALA A 192 5.03 9.77 10.21
CA ALA A 192 4.27 10.58 11.15
C ALA A 192 3.63 11.77 10.43
N VAL A 193 2.39 12.05 10.78
CA VAL A 193 1.69 13.27 10.36
C VAL A 193 1.76 14.22 11.54
N GLU A 194 2.35 15.39 11.33
CA GLU A 194 2.64 16.38 12.37
C GLU A 194 2.02 17.75 12.04
N GLY A 195 1.94 18.63 13.04
CA GLY A 195 1.53 20.02 12.87
C GLY A 195 0.12 20.19 12.30
N PRO A 196 -0.09 21.07 11.30
CA PRO A 196 -1.42 21.37 10.75
C PRO A 196 -2.13 20.15 10.15
N ALA A 197 -1.38 19.22 9.57
CA ALA A 197 -1.95 17.99 9.01
C ALA A 197 -2.45 17.04 10.12
N ALA A 198 -1.78 17.01 11.28
CA ALA A 198 -2.25 16.25 12.44
C ALA A 198 -3.53 16.86 13.04
N ARG A 199 -3.58 18.21 13.14
CA ARG A 199 -4.80 18.95 13.53
C ARG A 199 -5.97 18.59 12.60
N LEU A 200 -5.75 18.61 11.28
CA LEU A 200 -6.76 18.21 10.31
C LEU A 200 -7.21 16.76 10.51
N GLY A 201 -6.28 15.83 10.75
CA GLY A 201 -6.64 14.43 11.00
C GLY A 201 -7.55 14.23 12.20
N ALA A 202 -7.30 14.95 13.31
CA ALA A 202 -8.18 14.92 14.49
C ALA A 202 -9.60 15.43 14.17
N ARG A 203 -9.72 16.43 13.28
CA ARG A 203 -11.00 16.99 12.82
C ARG A 203 -11.75 16.03 11.90
N ILE A 204 -11.03 15.33 11.01
CA ILE A 204 -11.60 14.26 10.17
C ILE A 204 -12.09 13.10 11.04
N GLU A 205 -11.37 12.76 12.11
CA GLU A 205 -11.74 11.66 12.99
C GLU A 205 -13.13 11.84 13.62
N ILE A 206 -13.46 13.08 14.02
CA ILE A 206 -14.76 13.47 14.58
C ILE A 206 -15.81 13.83 13.51
N ALA A 207 -15.55 13.49 12.24
CA ALA A 207 -16.46 13.66 11.10
C ALA A 207 -16.84 15.11 10.74
N GLU A 208 -15.97 16.09 11.04
CA GLU A 208 -16.21 17.50 10.65
C GLU A 208 -16.01 17.78 9.16
N PHE A 209 -15.27 16.91 8.45
CA PHE A 209 -14.96 17.05 7.02
C PHE A 209 -15.26 15.76 6.21
N PRO A 210 -16.55 15.41 6.03
CA PRO A 210 -16.94 14.18 5.35
C PRO A 210 -16.63 14.18 3.84
N LEU A 211 -16.75 15.31 3.15
CA LEU A 211 -16.44 15.41 1.72
C LEU A 211 -14.94 15.30 1.48
N LEU A 212 -14.12 15.94 2.31
CA LEU A 212 -12.68 15.84 2.25
C LEU A 212 -12.22 14.40 2.51
N SER A 213 -12.74 13.78 3.57
CA SER A 213 -12.46 12.38 3.90
C SER A 213 -12.71 11.46 2.70
N ALA A 214 -13.90 11.59 2.08
CA ALA A 214 -14.26 10.80 0.91
C ALA A 214 -13.41 11.13 -0.33
N ALA A 215 -13.04 12.41 -0.53
CA ALA A 215 -12.16 12.83 -1.62
C ALA A 215 -10.75 12.26 -1.47
N LEU A 216 -10.20 12.27 -0.26
CA LEU A 216 -8.89 11.70 0.06
C LEU A 216 -8.90 10.17 -0.13
N ALA A 217 -9.94 9.47 0.33
CA ALA A 217 -10.08 8.04 0.13
C ALA A 217 -10.09 7.65 -1.36
N ARG A 218 -10.90 8.34 -2.17
CA ARG A 218 -10.93 8.15 -3.64
C ARG A 218 -9.60 8.48 -4.30
N MET A 219 -8.90 9.50 -3.81
CA MET A 219 -7.58 9.89 -4.31
C MET A 219 -6.53 8.81 -4.02
N VAL A 220 -6.52 8.23 -2.82
CA VAL A 220 -5.65 7.09 -2.49
C VAL A 220 -5.92 5.89 -3.39
N LEU A 221 -7.19 5.53 -3.62
CA LEU A 221 -7.53 4.44 -4.55
C LEU A 221 -7.07 4.71 -5.98
N ARG A 222 -7.30 5.93 -6.48
CA ARG A 222 -6.86 6.33 -7.83
C ARG A 222 -5.35 6.24 -7.99
N GLU A 223 -4.61 6.71 -6.98
CA GLU A 223 -3.15 6.65 -6.98
C GLU A 223 -2.63 5.21 -6.85
N LEU A 224 -3.30 4.36 -6.05
CA LEU A 224 -3.02 2.93 -5.98
C LEU A 224 -3.29 2.18 -7.28
N MET A 225 -4.24 2.60 -8.10
CA MET A 225 -4.48 2.01 -9.42
C MET A 225 -3.63 2.63 -10.53
N SER A 226 -2.88 3.70 -10.24
CA SER A 226 -2.07 4.39 -11.23
C SER A 226 -0.84 3.57 -11.64
N PRO A 227 -0.33 3.68 -12.88
CA PRO A 227 0.87 2.98 -13.32
C PRO A 227 2.18 3.50 -12.66
N ARG A 228 2.11 4.56 -11.85
CA ARG A 228 3.29 5.16 -11.23
C ARG A 228 3.84 4.26 -10.13
N ARG A 229 5.17 4.12 -10.10
CA ARG A 229 5.92 3.45 -9.02
C ARG A 229 5.71 4.18 -7.69
N LEU A 230 5.43 3.43 -6.63
CA LEU A 230 5.31 4.00 -5.28
C LEU A 230 6.67 4.35 -4.68
N ARG A 231 7.68 3.52 -4.97
CA ARG A 231 9.08 3.72 -4.60
C ARG A 231 9.97 3.54 -5.84
N PRO A 232 10.11 4.58 -6.70
CA PRO A 232 10.83 4.47 -7.97
C PRO A 232 12.27 3.94 -7.87
N ASN A 233 12.96 4.26 -6.77
CA ASN A 233 14.37 3.93 -6.56
C ASN A 233 14.59 2.67 -5.71
N ASP A 234 13.52 2.05 -5.19
CA ASP A 234 13.62 0.91 -4.29
C ASP A 234 12.41 -0.01 -4.44
N ALA A 235 12.56 -1.05 -5.27
CA ALA A 235 11.50 -2.02 -5.53
C ALA A 235 11.19 -2.91 -4.32
N ALA A 236 12.16 -3.13 -3.41
CA ALA A 236 11.92 -3.95 -2.22
C ALA A 236 11.06 -3.19 -1.20
N SER A 237 11.42 -1.94 -0.92
CA SER A 237 10.59 -1.05 -0.09
C SER A 237 9.22 -0.77 -0.72
N GLU A 238 9.06 -0.91 -2.04
CA GLU A 238 7.75 -0.82 -2.70
C GLU A 238 6.78 -1.92 -2.24
N ILE A 239 7.28 -3.14 -2.03
CA ILE A 239 6.46 -4.24 -1.52
C ILE A 239 6.10 -3.99 -0.06
N ASP A 240 7.04 -3.50 0.75
CA ASP A 240 6.81 -3.22 2.16
C ASP A 240 5.78 -2.10 2.37
N ILE A 241 5.87 -1.01 1.61
CA ILE A 241 4.88 0.08 1.67
C ILE A 241 3.51 -0.39 1.18
N LEU A 242 3.45 -1.25 0.14
CA LEU A 242 2.19 -1.82 -0.34
C LEU A 242 1.53 -2.70 0.70
N ARG A 243 2.30 -3.52 1.42
CA ARG A 243 1.78 -4.32 2.53
C ARG A 243 1.25 -3.43 3.65
N ALA A 244 2.01 -2.40 4.04
CA ALA A 244 1.57 -1.45 5.06
C ALA A 244 0.27 -0.73 4.67
N LEU A 245 0.14 -0.34 3.40
CA LEU A 245 -1.08 0.25 2.85
C LEU A 245 -2.24 -0.76 2.82
N ALA A 246 -1.98 -2.03 2.47
CA ALA A 246 -3.01 -3.07 2.46
C ALA A 246 -3.56 -3.31 3.87
N THR A 247 -2.68 -3.45 4.86
CA THR A 247 -3.06 -3.60 6.27
C THR A 247 -3.84 -2.38 6.77
N SER A 248 -3.35 -1.17 6.48
CA SER A 248 -4.00 0.07 6.92
C SER A 248 -5.38 0.25 6.29
N LEU A 249 -5.49 0.08 4.97
CA LEU A 249 -6.76 0.25 4.26
C LEU A 249 -7.78 -0.81 4.66
N THR A 250 -7.34 -2.06 4.87
CA THR A 250 -8.21 -3.14 5.36
C THR A 250 -8.73 -2.85 6.77
N ALA A 251 -7.88 -2.32 7.66
CA ALA A 251 -8.32 -1.93 9.01
C ALA A 251 -9.32 -0.77 9.00
N THR A 252 -9.30 0.07 7.96
CA THR A 252 -10.24 1.19 7.77
C THR A 252 -11.47 0.84 6.92
N ALA A 253 -11.55 -0.40 6.41
CA ALA A 253 -12.64 -0.83 5.56
C ALA A 253 -13.98 -0.79 6.32
N GLY A 254 -15.04 -0.37 5.63
CA GLY A 254 -16.38 -0.15 6.20
C GLY A 254 -16.61 1.26 6.73
N ARG A 255 -15.54 2.03 7.01
CA ARG A 255 -15.65 3.45 7.41
C ARG A 255 -15.55 4.40 6.21
N LEU A 256 -14.54 4.18 5.37
CA LEU A 256 -14.16 5.11 4.30
C LEU A 256 -14.28 4.50 2.91
N LEU A 257 -13.97 3.21 2.83
CA LEU A 257 -13.95 2.40 1.63
C LEU A 257 -14.55 1.05 1.95
N THR A 258 -15.20 0.44 0.96
CA THR A 258 -15.63 -0.96 1.05
C THR A 258 -14.43 -1.90 0.93
N LEU A 259 -14.56 -3.11 1.48
CA LEU A 259 -13.51 -4.13 1.33
C LEU A 259 -13.29 -4.50 -0.15
N GLU A 260 -14.34 -4.50 -0.95
CA GLU A 260 -14.30 -4.80 -2.38
C GLU A 260 -13.50 -3.75 -3.17
N GLU A 261 -13.67 -2.46 -2.87
CA GLU A 261 -12.86 -1.39 -3.48
C GLU A 261 -11.38 -1.54 -3.16
N VAL A 262 -11.06 -1.88 -1.90
CA VAL A 262 -9.67 -2.12 -1.47
C VAL A 262 -9.09 -3.33 -2.22
N GLN A 263 -9.82 -4.45 -2.26
CA GLN A 263 -9.38 -5.66 -2.97
C GLN A 263 -9.16 -5.41 -4.47
N THR A 264 -10.07 -4.67 -5.10
CA THR A 264 -9.97 -4.29 -6.52
C THR A 264 -8.73 -3.46 -6.78
N ALA A 265 -8.45 -2.45 -5.95
CA ALA A 265 -7.27 -1.61 -6.10
C ALA A 265 -5.97 -2.38 -5.94
N PHE A 266 -5.88 -3.31 -4.98
CA PHE A 266 -4.68 -4.15 -4.81
C PHE A 266 -4.50 -5.18 -5.93
N ASN A 267 -5.59 -5.71 -6.48
CA ASN A 267 -5.53 -6.59 -7.64
C ASN A 267 -5.02 -5.83 -8.88
N GLU A 268 -5.48 -4.59 -9.11
CA GLU A 268 -4.97 -3.74 -10.18
C GLU A 268 -3.49 -3.40 -9.98
N ARG A 269 -3.12 -2.96 -8.76
CA ARG A 269 -1.73 -2.63 -8.40
C ARG A 269 -0.79 -3.82 -8.58
N SER A 270 -1.26 -5.03 -8.27
CA SER A 270 -0.49 -6.27 -8.41
C SER A 270 -0.05 -6.55 -9.85
N LYS A 271 -0.77 -6.05 -10.86
CA LYS A 271 -0.36 -6.17 -12.28
C LYS A 271 0.99 -5.50 -12.54
N ALA A 272 1.25 -4.35 -11.90
CA ALA A 272 2.51 -3.63 -12.06
C ALA A 272 3.69 -4.38 -11.43
N LEU A 273 3.47 -5.10 -10.33
CA LEU A 273 4.51 -5.86 -9.62
C LEU A 273 5.01 -7.09 -10.37
N VAL A 274 4.19 -7.63 -11.28
CA VAL A 274 4.55 -8.84 -12.05
C VAL A 274 5.10 -8.54 -13.45
N THR A 275 5.30 -7.26 -13.76
CA THR A 275 5.94 -6.81 -15.01
C THR A 275 7.42 -7.14 -15.02
N ALA A 276 7.99 -7.37 -16.21
CA ALA A 276 9.41 -7.67 -16.37
C ALA A 276 10.31 -6.56 -15.80
N ASP A 277 9.95 -5.29 -16.02
CA ASP A 277 10.68 -4.13 -15.50
C ASP A 277 10.73 -4.10 -13.97
N PHE A 278 9.59 -4.35 -13.31
CA PHE A 278 9.55 -4.38 -11.85
C PHE A 278 10.36 -5.56 -11.31
N VAL A 279 10.14 -6.76 -11.85
CA VAL A 279 10.83 -7.97 -11.39
C VAL A 279 12.34 -7.83 -11.55
N ALA A 280 12.80 -7.33 -12.70
CA ALA A 280 14.22 -7.07 -12.95
C ALA A 280 14.81 -6.07 -11.95
N ALA A 281 14.10 -4.97 -11.66
CA ALA A 281 14.53 -4.01 -10.65
C ALA A 281 14.55 -4.60 -9.23
N TYR A 282 13.61 -5.47 -8.91
CA TYR A 282 13.44 -6.08 -7.58
C TYR A 282 14.51 -7.12 -7.26
N VAL A 283 14.91 -7.96 -8.23
CA VAL A 283 15.98 -8.94 -8.01
C VAL A 283 17.39 -8.39 -8.25
N LYS A 284 17.52 -7.15 -8.74
CA LYS A 284 18.81 -6.54 -9.12
C LYS A 284 19.87 -6.58 -8.03
N THR A 285 19.47 -6.45 -6.77
CA THR A 285 20.39 -6.41 -5.61
C THR A 285 20.76 -7.80 -5.09
N CYS A 286 20.16 -8.87 -5.63
CA CYS A 286 20.51 -10.23 -5.23
C CYS A 286 21.84 -10.67 -5.84
N SER A 287 22.75 -11.13 -4.98
CA SER A 287 24.06 -11.65 -5.39
C SER A 287 24.06 -13.15 -5.70
N THR A 288 23.00 -13.87 -5.34
CA THR A 288 22.86 -15.32 -5.49
C THR A 288 21.50 -15.66 -6.06
N VAL A 289 21.37 -16.77 -6.80
CA VAL A 289 20.07 -17.21 -7.32
C VAL A 289 19.13 -17.66 -6.21
N LEU A 290 19.67 -18.11 -5.08
CA LEU A 290 18.87 -18.36 -3.89
C LEU A 290 18.18 -17.08 -3.40
N CYS A 291 18.91 -15.96 -3.30
CA CYS A 291 18.32 -14.67 -2.97
C CYS A 291 17.23 -14.28 -3.96
N GLU A 292 17.46 -14.49 -5.27
CA GLU A 292 16.44 -14.22 -6.29
C GLU A 292 15.18 -15.08 -6.07
N ALA A 293 15.34 -16.38 -5.79
CA ALA A 293 14.21 -17.29 -5.52
C ALA A 293 13.45 -16.90 -4.24
N GLU A 294 14.15 -16.52 -3.17
CA GLU A 294 13.54 -16.04 -1.92
C GLU A 294 12.79 -14.71 -2.15
N ALA A 295 13.38 -13.78 -2.90
CA ALA A 295 12.75 -12.52 -3.27
C ALA A 295 11.47 -12.76 -4.08
N LEU A 296 11.54 -13.60 -5.13
CA LEU A 296 10.39 -13.97 -5.95
C LEU A 296 9.31 -14.72 -5.15
N THR A 297 9.69 -15.50 -4.15
CA THR A 297 8.74 -16.12 -3.22
C THR A 297 8.00 -15.04 -2.41
N ARG A 298 8.71 -14.05 -1.87
CA ARG A 298 8.08 -12.89 -1.21
C ARG A 298 7.19 -12.09 -2.17
N LEU A 299 7.56 -11.97 -3.45
CA LEU A 299 6.71 -11.34 -4.46
C LEU A 299 5.39 -12.12 -4.63
N CYS A 300 5.47 -13.45 -4.72
CA CYS A 300 4.29 -14.32 -4.78
C CYS A 300 3.36 -14.12 -3.57
N GLU A 301 3.89 -13.98 -2.36
CA GLU A 301 3.11 -13.72 -1.14
C GLU A 301 2.32 -12.40 -1.22
N ASN A 302 2.93 -11.33 -1.75
CA ASN A 302 2.36 -9.98 -1.73
C ASN A 302 1.50 -9.62 -2.96
N VAL A 303 1.48 -10.48 -3.98
CA VAL A 303 0.63 -10.30 -5.15
C VAL A 303 -0.78 -10.84 -4.88
N THR A 304 -1.80 -10.08 -5.27
CA THR A 304 -3.21 -10.47 -5.17
C THR A 304 -3.84 -10.68 -6.54
N GLY A 305 -4.88 -11.53 -6.60
CA GLY A 305 -5.58 -11.90 -7.84
C GLY A 305 -4.98 -13.13 -8.53
N VAL A 306 -5.86 -14.03 -9.00
CA VAL A 306 -5.48 -15.33 -9.57
C VAL A 306 -4.53 -15.19 -10.77
N ALA A 307 -4.81 -14.26 -11.68
CA ALA A 307 -3.97 -14.04 -12.85
C ALA A 307 -2.58 -13.52 -12.48
N ASN A 308 -2.48 -12.62 -11.50
CA ASN A 308 -1.21 -12.06 -11.06
C ASN A 308 -0.41 -13.09 -10.26
N LYS A 309 -1.05 -13.88 -9.37
CA LYS A 309 -0.40 -15.01 -8.67
C LYS A 309 0.23 -15.99 -9.66
N ARG A 310 -0.50 -16.35 -10.72
CA ARG A 310 0.01 -17.21 -11.80
C ARG A 310 1.20 -16.56 -12.53
N SER A 311 1.16 -15.26 -12.81
CA SER A 311 2.30 -14.56 -13.42
C SER A 311 3.53 -14.50 -12.50
N ALA A 312 3.35 -14.23 -11.21
CA ALA A 312 4.42 -14.27 -10.20
C ALA A 312 5.02 -15.69 -10.07
N ALA A 313 4.16 -16.72 -10.05
CA ALA A 313 4.59 -18.11 -10.01
C ALA A 313 5.42 -18.52 -11.23
N ARG A 314 5.12 -17.99 -12.43
CA ARG A 314 5.95 -18.23 -13.62
C ARG A 314 7.38 -17.70 -13.47
N TRP A 315 7.54 -16.51 -12.89
CA TRP A 315 8.88 -15.96 -12.60
C TRP A 315 9.65 -16.86 -11.62
N LEU A 316 8.99 -17.28 -10.55
CA LEU A 316 9.60 -18.17 -9.56
C LEU A 316 9.94 -19.54 -10.14
N SER A 317 9.01 -20.16 -10.88
CA SER A 317 9.21 -21.45 -11.57
C SER A 317 10.39 -21.41 -12.54
N ALA A 318 10.49 -20.34 -13.34
CA ALA A 318 11.63 -20.14 -14.24
C ALA A 318 12.96 -20.00 -13.47
N CYS A 319 12.95 -19.32 -12.32
CA CYS A 319 14.13 -19.17 -11.47
C CYS A 319 14.58 -20.51 -10.89
N VAL A 320 13.70 -21.24 -10.19
CA VAL A 320 14.05 -22.51 -9.53
C VAL A 320 14.28 -23.67 -10.50
N GLY A 321 13.67 -23.61 -11.69
CA GLY A 321 13.88 -24.57 -12.77
C GLY A 321 15.14 -24.31 -13.59
N SER A 322 15.86 -23.21 -13.34
CA SER A 322 17.05 -22.86 -14.10
C SER A 322 18.26 -23.73 -13.75
N LEU A 323 19.11 -24.00 -14.74
CA LEU A 323 20.40 -24.67 -14.52
C LEU A 323 21.31 -23.87 -13.58
N ARG A 324 21.19 -22.54 -13.59
CA ARG A 324 21.95 -21.64 -12.70
C ARG A 324 21.61 -21.91 -11.24
N PHE A 325 20.31 -22.03 -10.92
CA PHE A 325 19.85 -22.37 -9.57
C PHE A 325 20.39 -23.75 -9.12
N GLU A 326 20.28 -24.77 -9.97
CA GLU A 326 20.80 -26.11 -9.64
C GLU A 326 22.32 -26.07 -9.39
N THR A 327 23.07 -25.42 -10.29
CA THR A 327 24.53 -25.37 -10.22
C THR A 327 25.01 -24.63 -8.98
N GLU A 328 24.44 -23.47 -8.70
CA GLU A 328 24.83 -22.68 -7.53
C GLU A 328 24.43 -23.39 -6.22
N MET A 329 23.24 -23.98 -6.14
CA MET A 329 22.85 -24.74 -4.95
C MET A 329 23.76 -25.95 -4.69
N ARG A 330 24.26 -26.60 -5.74
CA ARG A 330 25.27 -27.68 -5.62
C ARG A 330 26.63 -27.11 -5.21
N GLN A 331 27.08 -26.02 -5.80
CA GLN A 331 28.45 -25.50 -5.66
C GLN A 331 28.67 -24.50 -4.52
N ALA A 332 27.64 -23.84 -3.99
CA ALA A 332 27.78 -22.71 -3.06
C ALA A 332 28.76 -23.03 -1.92
N GLY A 333 29.90 -22.34 -1.95
CA GLY A 333 31.02 -22.54 -1.04
C GLY A 333 30.68 -22.05 0.37
N GLY A 334 31.06 -22.82 1.38
CA GLY A 334 30.87 -22.46 2.80
C GLY A 334 29.65 -23.07 3.48
N GLN A 335 28.70 -23.67 2.74
CA GLN A 335 27.57 -24.41 3.32
C GLN A 335 27.74 -25.93 3.19
N THR A 336 27.45 -26.66 4.26
CA THR A 336 27.38 -28.12 4.23
C THR A 336 26.16 -28.59 3.45
N ALA A 337 26.19 -29.81 2.92
CA ALA A 337 25.06 -30.38 2.18
C ALA A 337 23.77 -30.44 3.04
N ALA A 338 23.89 -30.67 4.36
CA ALA A 338 22.76 -30.63 5.27
C ALA A 338 22.16 -29.22 5.41
N GLN A 339 23.00 -28.17 5.46
CA GLN A 339 22.53 -26.78 5.48
C GLN A 339 21.80 -26.42 4.18
N LYS A 340 22.33 -26.83 3.03
CA LYS A 340 21.70 -26.62 1.71
C LYS A 340 20.31 -27.26 1.63
N LEU A 341 20.16 -28.50 2.14
CA LEU A 341 18.86 -29.15 2.23
C LEU A 341 17.87 -28.40 3.15
N GLY A 342 18.34 -27.87 4.29
CA GLY A 342 17.50 -27.06 5.19
C GLY A 342 17.05 -25.74 4.56
N VAL A 343 17.91 -25.09 3.78
CA VAL A 343 17.57 -23.89 3.01
C VAL A 343 16.48 -24.19 1.96
N LEU A 344 16.67 -25.25 1.16
CA LEU A 344 15.67 -25.67 0.17
C LEU A 344 14.34 -26.09 0.81
N ALA A 345 14.38 -26.73 1.97
CA ALA A 345 13.18 -27.07 2.74
C ALA A 345 12.42 -25.80 3.20
N THR A 346 13.15 -24.77 3.61
CA THR A 346 12.57 -23.48 4.02
C THR A 346 11.97 -22.74 2.83
N LEU A 347 12.66 -22.71 1.68
CA LEU A 347 12.13 -22.18 0.44
C LEU A 347 10.84 -22.91 0.02
N GLN A 348 10.85 -24.25 0.03
CA GLN A 348 9.67 -25.04 -0.35
C GLN A 348 8.47 -24.77 0.58
N ARG A 349 8.70 -24.61 1.89
CA ARG A 349 7.64 -24.23 2.83
C ARG A 349 7.10 -22.83 2.58
N ALA A 350 7.97 -21.86 2.28
CA ALA A 350 7.55 -20.51 1.93
C ALA A 350 6.68 -20.51 0.66
N VAL A 351 7.06 -21.27 -0.37
CA VAL A 351 6.25 -21.43 -1.59
C VAL A 351 4.84 -21.94 -1.30
N ARG A 352 4.69 -22.93 -0.40
CA ARG A 352 3.37 -23.44 -0.01
C ARG A 352 2.52 -22.43 0.77
N ALA A 353 3.16 -21.49 1.46
CA ALA A 353 2.47 -20.43 2.18
C ALA A 353 1.99 -19.29 1.24
N CYS A 354 2.44 -19.26 -0.02
CA CYS A 354 2.09 -18.21 -0.97
C CYS A 354 0.65 -18.26 -1.48
N GLY A 355 -0.09 -19.37 -1.29
CA GLY A 355 -1.44 -19.53 -1.83
C GLY A 355 -1.47 -19.51 -3.36
N LEU A 356 -0.57 -20.27 -3.99
CA LEU A 356 -0.54 -20.45 -5.45
C LEU A 356 -1.61 -21.48 -5.89
N SER A 357 -1.77 -21.66 -7.20
CA SER A 357 -2.60 -22.76 -7.70
C SER A 357 -1.91 -24.11 -7.42
N ASP A 358 -2.68 -25.18 -7.20
CA ASP A 358 -2.13 -26.53 -6.93
C ASP A 358 -1.09 -26.96 -7.98
N LYS A 359 -1.33 -26.59 -9.25
CA LYS A 359 -0.40 -26.86 -10.34
C LYS A 359 0.90 -26.08 -10.19
N ASP A 360 0.81 -24.76 -10.04
CA ASP A 360 2.00 -23.89 -9.94
C ASP A 360 2.83 -24.23 -8.69
N GLU A 361 2.15 -24.47 -7.55
CA GLU A 361 2.80 -24.94 -6.32
C GLU A 361 3.48 -26.29 -6.53
N GLY A 362 2.78 -27.25 -7.14
CA GLY A 362 3.32 -28.58 -7.45
C GLY A 362 4.58 -28.51 -8.31
N ASP A 363 4.54 -27.74 -9.41
CA ASP A 363 5.65 -27.60 -10.34
C ASP A 363 6.89 -26.97 -9.66
N ILE A 364 6.70 -25.90 -8.88
CA ILE A 364 7.79 -25.21 -8.17
C ILE A 364 8.36 -26.11 -7.06
N THR A 365 7.50 -26.73 -6.25
CA THR A 365 7.93 -27.59 -5.15
C THR A 365 8.65 -28.85 -5.65
N ALA A 366 8.23 -29.42 -6.78
CA ALA A 366 8.91 -30.52 -7.44
C ALA A 366 10.29 -30.13 -7.98
N ALA A 367 10.43 -28.94 -8.58
CA ALA A 367 11.72 -28.42 -9.04
C ALA A 367 12.72 -28.26 -7.88
N VAL A 368 12.29 -27.62 -6.78
CA VAL A 368 13.10 -27.49 -5.56
C VAL A 368 13.47 -28.85 -4.97
N GLY A 369 12.50 -29.79 -4.93
CA GLY A 369 12.70 -31.16 -4.45
C GLY A 369 13.72 -31.94 -5.28
N LYS A 370 13.74 -31.76 -6.60
CA LYS A 370 14.70 -32.40 -7.51
C LYS A 370 16.13 -31.95 -7.21
N VAL A 371 16.36 -30.64 -6.98
CA VAL A 371 17.67 -30.10 -6.58
C VAL A 371 18.09 -30.62 -5.20
N GLY A 372 17.16 -30.69 -4.24
CA GLY A 372 17.44 -31.33 -2.95
C GLY A 372 17.81 -32.82 -3.10
N GLY A 373 17.15 -33.51 -4.01
CA GLY A 373 17.45 -34.90 -4.37
C GLY A 373 18.85 -35.09 -4.93
N THR A 374 19.34 -34.19 -5.80
CA THR A 374 20.72 -34.29 -6.33
C THR A 374 21.75 -34.05 -5.24
N ILE A 375 21.58 -32.99 -4.43
CA ILE A 375 22.49 -32.65 -3.32
C ILE A 375 22.57 -33.80 -2.30
N GLU A 376 21.44 -34.37 -1.91
CA GLU A 376 21.42 -35.49 -0.97
C GLU A 376 22.14 -36.72 -1.56
N SER A 377 21.93 -37.02 -2.84
CA SER A 377 22.54 -38.18 -3.50
C SER A 377 24.06 -38.08 -3.62
N GLU A 378 24.58 -36.88 -3.87
CA GLU A 378 26.02 -36.62 -3.96
C GLU A 378 26.70 -36.69 -2.59
N ALA A 379 26.08 -36.09 -1.58
CA ALA A 379 26.60 -36.07 -0.22
C ALA A 379 26.32 -37.38 0.56
N ARG A 380 25.42 -38.23 0.04
CA ARG A 380 24.98 -39.51 0.64
C ARG A 380 24.53 -39.37 2.10
N ILE A 381 23.84 -38.27 2.43
CA ILE A 381 23.48 -37.93 3.82
C ILE A 381 22.63 -39.03 4.46
N VAL A 382 21.61 -39.52 3.75
CA VAL A 382 20.73 -40.57 4.27
C VAL A 382 21.53 -41.86 4.56
N ALA A 383 22.47 -42.21 3.68
CA ALA A 383 23.32 -43.40 3.87
C ALA A 383 24.31 -43.23 5.04
N LEU A 384 24.88 -42.03 5.22
CA LEU A 384 25.75 -41.71 6.35
C LEU A 384 24.99 -41.75 7.68
N LEU A 385 23.76 -41.21 7.72
CA LEU A 385 22.89 -41.26 8.90
C LEU A 385 22.54 -42.70 9.30
N ALA A 386 22.22 -43.55 8.32
CA ALA A 386 21.93 -44.97 8.56
C ALA A 386 23.12 -45.70 9.22
N ARG A 387 24.35 -45.40 8.77
CA ARG A 387 25.60 -46.03 9.23
C ARG A 387 26.21 -45.38 10.48
N SER A 388 25.72 -44.23 10.91
CA SER A 388 26.24 -43.50 12.09
C SER A 388 26.23 -44.38 13.35
N PRO A 389 27.13 -44.21 14.33
CA PRO A 389 27.07 -44.92 15.61
C PRO A 389 25.98 -44.38 16.56
N ALA A 390 25.20 -43.36 16.16
CA ALA A 390 24.18 -42.74 17.00
C ALA A 390 23.07 -43.71 17.46
N PRO A 391 22.43 -43.47 18.62
CA PRO A 391 21.30 -44.25 19.10
C PRO A 391 20.16 -44.37 18.06
N PRO A 392 19.50 -45.54 17.94
CA PRO A 392 18.43 -45.76 16.95
C PRO A 392 17.30 -44.73 17.01
N ALA A 393 16.89 -44.29 18.21
CA ALA A 393 15.87 -43.27 18.39
C ALA A 393 16.27 -41.91 17.79
N GLN A 394 17.53 -41.50 17.95
CA GLN A 394 18.04 -40.24 17.40
C GLN A 394 18.15 -40.31 15.87
N LYS A 395 18.64 -41.43 15.32
CA LYS A 395 18.68 -41.67 13.87
C LYS A 395 17.28 -41.59 13.26
N LEU A 396 16.31 -42.27 13.87
CA LEU A 396 14.93 -42.28 13.42
C LEU A 396 14.34 -40.86 13.47
N ALA A 397 14.60 -40.10 14.53
CA ALA A 397 14.14 -38.71 14.63
C ALA A 397 14.70 -37.81 13.51
N VAL A 398 15.97 -37.96 13.12
CA VAL A 398 16.57 -37.16 12.05
C VAL A 398 16.02 -37.59 10.68
N LEU A 399 15.90 -38.90 10.41
CA LEU A 399 15.34 -39.40 9.16
C LEU A 399 13.86 -39.02 8.99
N LEU A 400 13.08 -39.04 10.06
CA LEU A 400 11.68 -38.62 10.03
C LEU A 400 11.54 -37.10 9.82
N ARG A 401 12.42 -36.27 10.40
CA ARG A 401 12.45 -34.83 10.13
C ARG A 401 12.81 -34.50 8.68
N MET A 402 13.74 -35.27 8.08
CA MET A 402 14.02 -35.17 6.65
C MET A 402 12.81 -35.59 5.81
N ALA A 403 12.13 -36.68 6.19
CA ALA A 403 10.95 -37.18 5.48
C ALA A 403 9.72 -36.26 5.60
N ALA A 404 9.59 -35.54 6.73
CA ALA A 404 8.51 -34.59 6.98
C ALA A 404 8.71 -33.21 6.31
N GLY A 405 9.85 -32.98 5.66
CA GLY A 405 10.11 -31.71 5.00
C GLY A 405 10.73 -30.63 5.90
N GLU A 406 11.20 -30.99 7.11
CA GLU A 406 11.76 -30.02 8.05
C GLU A 406 13.21 -29.68 7.74
N THR A 407 14.02 -30.69 7.42
CA THR A 407 15.47 -30.56 7.20
C THR A 407 15.91 -30.91 5.78
N ALA A 408 14.97 -31.33 4.92
CA ALA A 408 15.17 -31.56 3.49
C ALA A 408 13.87 -31.23 2.75
N PRO A 409 13.91 -30.73 1.50
CA PRO A 409 12.69 -30.50 0.73
C PRO A 409 11.98 -31.83 0.43
N LEU A 410 10.65 -31.81 0.39
CA LEU A 410 9.85 -32.94 -0.08
C LEU A 410 10.20 -33.27 -1.54
N GLY A 411 10.14 -34.56 -1.87
CA GLY A 411 10.60 -35.11 -3.13
C GLY A 411 11.67 -36.20 -2.89
N PRO A 412 12.59 -36.43 -3.83
CA PRO A 412 13.48 -37.60 -3.81
C PRO A 412 14.34 -37.76 -2.55
N ALA A 413 14.78 -36.65 -1.93
CA ALA A 413 15.56 -36.69 -0.70
C ALA A 413 14.71 -37.14 0.50
N ALA A 414 13.50 -36.59 0.64
CA ALA A 414 12.54 -36.99 1.66
C ALA A 414 12.06 -38.44 1.48
N ASP A 415 11.83 -38.88 0.24
CA ASP A 415 11.42 -40.25 -0.07
C ASP A 415 12.48 -41.28 0.32
N ARG A 416 13.76 -40.98 0.07
CA ARG A 416 14.87 -41.82 0.51
C ARG A 416 15.00 -41.86 2.03
N ALA A 417 14.86 -40.72 2.70
CA ALA A 417 14.85 -40.67 4.16
C ALA A 417 13.68 -41.48 4.76
N LYS A 418 12.49 -41.40 4.15
CA LYS A 418 11.31 -42.18 4.52
C LYS A 418 11.55 -43.69 4.37
N ALA A 419 12.13 -44.10 3.24
CA ALA A 419 12.47 -45.51 3.00
C ALA A 419 13.46 -46.06 4.04
N GLU A 420 14.50 -45.31 4.38
CA GLU A 420 15.45 -45.71 5.44
C GLU A 420 14.84 -45.66 6.84
N ALA A 421 13.97 -44.69 7.14
CA ALA A 421 13.23 -44.65 8.40
C ALA A 421 12.37 -45.92 8.60
N ILE A 422 11.69 -46.38 7.55
CA ILE A 422 10.90 -47.63 7.57
C ILE A 422 11.81 -48.83 7.83
N LYS A 423 12.96 -48.92 7.17
CA LYS A 423 13.93 -50.02 7.36
C LYS A 423 14.45 -50.03 8.80
N LEU A 424 14.84 -48.88 9.32
CA LEU A 424 15.32 -48.74 10.70
C LEU A 424 14.24 -49.10 11.71
N PHE A 425 12.99 -48.68 11.50
CA PHE A 425 11.85 -49.02 12.36
C PHE A 425 11.49 -50.52 12.34
N ARG A 426 11.77 -51.22 11.25
CA ARG A 426 11.56 -52.68 11.12
C ARG A 426 12.70 -53.51 11.72
N ALA A 427 13.87 -52.92 11.97
CA ALA A 427 15.01 -53.64 12.51
C ALA A 427 14.74 -54.08 13.98
N PRO A 428 15.03 -55.36 14.33
CA PRO A 428 14.74 -55.90 15.67
C PRO A 428 15.49 -55.15 16.79
N GLU A 429 16.74 -54.76 16.54
CA GLU A 429 17.55 -53.97 17.48
C GLU A 429 16.97 -52.58 17.77
N ALA A 430 16.47 -51.92 16.72
CA ALA A 430 15.85 -50.61 16.86
C ALA A 430 14.50 -50.69 17.59
N ARG A 431 13.71 -51.75 17.35
CA ARG A 431 12.48 -52.01 18.10
C ARG A 431 12.74 -52.28 19.58
N ALA A 432 13.76 -53.08 19.89
CA ALA A 432 14.18 -53.33 21.27
C ALA A 432 14.64 -52.04 21.97
N ALA A 433 15.44 -51.22 21.29
CA ALA A 433 15.90 -49.93 21.82
C ALA A 433 14.76 -48.92 22.03
N LEU A 434 13.79 -48.87 21.11
CA LEU A 434 12.60 -47.99 21.23
C LEU A 434 11.61 -48.48 22.29
N ALA A 435 11.48 -49.80 22.49
CA ALA A 435 10.67 -50.37 23.56
C ALA A 435 11.27 -50.09 24.96
N ALA A 436 12.60 -50.00 25.06
CA ALA A 436 13.30 -49.65 26.30
C ALA A 436 13.19 -48.16 26.68
N GLN A 437 12.80 -47.28 25.75
CA GLN A 437 12.68 -45.83 25.96
C GLN A 437 11.33 -45.29 25.45
N PRO A 438 10.22 -45.58 26.15
CA PRO A 438 8.87 -45.23 25.70
C PRO A 438 8.60 -43.72 25.62
N GLU A 439 9.30 -42.90 26.42
CA GLU A 439 9.18 -41.43 26.35
C GLU A 439 9.68 -40.85 25.02
N ALA A 440 10.65 -41.50 24.36
CA ALA A 440 11.17 -41.08 23.07
C ALA A 440 10.19 -41.34 21.91
N LEU A 441 9.17 -42.18 22.11
CA LEU A 441 8.19 -42.53 21.07
C LEU A 441 7.14 -41.44 20.80
N ALA A 442 6.80 -40.63 21.81
CA ALA A 442 5.79 -39.57 21.67
C ALA A 442 6.11 -38.54 20.56
N PRO A 443 7.30 -37.90 20.54
CA PRO A 443 7.65 -36.97 19.46
C PRO A 443 7.84 -37.67 18.10
N LEU A 444 8.27 -38.94 18.10
CA LEU A 444 8.41 -39.73 16.87
C LEU A 444 7.06 -40.02 16.21
N LYS A 445 5.99 -40.27 16.97
CA LYS A 445 4.64 -40.48 16.42
C LYS A 445 4.14 -39.27 15.62
N THR A 446 4.34 -38.07 16.13
CA THR A 446 3.98 -36.82 15.43
C THR A 446 4.73 -36.69 14.11
N LEU A 447 6.04 -36.98 14.11
CA LEU A 447 6.86 -36.96 12.90
C LEU A 447 6.52 -38.09 11.93
N MET A 448 6.14 -39.27 12.42
CA MET A 448 5.66 -40.37 11.57
C MET A 448 4.35 -40.00 10.86
N LYS A 449 3.43 -39.31 11.53
CA LYS A 449 2.22 -38.78 10.90
C LYS A 449 2.55 -37.73 9.84
N ALA A 450 3.44 -36.78 10.17
CA ALA A 450 3.89 -35.75 9.24
C ALA A 450 4.62 -36.32 8.00
N ALA A 451 5.38 -37.40 8.16
CA ALA A 451 6.04 -38.12 7.07
C ALA A 451 5.10 -39.07 6.29
N GLY A 452 3.82 -39.17 6.67
CA GLY A 452 2.84 -40.07 6.07
C GLY A 452 3.17 -41.55 6.25
N LEU A 453 3.65 -41.93 7.43
CA LEU A 453 4.00 -43.30 7.85
C LEU A 453 3.00 -43.91 8.84
N ALA A 454 2.14 -43.11 9.45
CA ALA A 454 1.08 -43.53 10.36
C ALA A 454 -0.20 -42.75 10.01
N ALA A 455 -1.34 -43.45 9.93
CA ALA A 455 -2.67 -42.86 9.80
C ALA A 455 -3.12 -42.21 11.12
#